data_AF-A0A955YFA8-F1
#
_entry.id   AF-A0A955YFA8-F1
#
_cell.length_a   1.000
_cell.length_b   1.000
_cell.length_c   1.000
_cell.angle_alpha   90.00
_cell.angle_beta   90.00
_cell.angle_gamma   90.00
#
_symmetry.space_group_name_H-M   'P 1'
#
loop_
_entity.id
_entity.type
_entity.pdbx_description
1 polymer ?
#
loop_
_entity_poly.entity_id
_entity_poly.type
_entity_poly.pdbx_seq_one_letter_code
_entity_poly.pdbx_strand_id
1 'polypeptide(L)'
;MSVVVEEGALRLTVASERVLKWDDHRAFSDGLKRRAGTKAVDVCAVIDGVGPIYLELKDFRASAIENADRTRSGALAQEVAEKVRDTLAGLVWACGRGIGESYHENLAGSFLRPGDGAKPIVVLWLEEDTADPGGASALQDAIRKALRPHILAKVIVTSTHLEARSSAPLQWLHATGLPSAHVARRGARKSRPRTR
;
A
#
# COMPACT_ATOMS: atom_id res chain seq x y z
N MET A 1 -17.55 10.98 -0.78
CA MET A 1 -17.03 10.85 -2.16
C MET A 1 -15.92 9.80 -2.20
N SER A 2 -15.27 9.57 -3.35
CA SER A 2 -14.12 8.64 -3.47
C SER A 2 -12.93 9.29 -4.20
N VAL A 3 -11.73 8.81 -3.88
CA VAL A 3 -10.46 9.23 -4.50
C VAL A 3 -9.85 8.06 -5.25
N VAL A 4 -9.34 8.33 -6.45
CA VAL A 4 -8.64 7.33 -7.26
C VAL A 4 -7.13 7.54 -7.14
N VAL A 5 -6.39 6.47 -6.89
CA VAL A 5 -4.92 6.46 -6.88
C VAL A 5 -4.42 5.42 -7.87
N GLU A 6 -3.43 5.78 -8.68
CA GLU A 6 -2.78 4.88 -9.64
C GLU A 6 -1.31 4.67 -9.25
N GLU A 7 -0.87 3.41 -9.30
CA GLU A 7 0.51 3.00 -9.05
C GLU A 7 0.88 1.85 -9.99
N GLY A 8 1.77 2.12 -10.95
CA GLY A 8 2.12 1.17 -12.00
C GLY A 8 0.88 0.66 -12.77
N ALA A 9 0.63 -0.64 -12.69
CA ALA A 9 -0.54 -1.29 -13.32
C ALA A 9 -1.68 -1.56 -12.32
N LEU A 10 -1.70 -0.87 -11.18
CA LEU A 10 -2.78 -0.93 -10.19
C LEU A 10 -3.51 0.40 -10.14
N ARG A 11 -4.84 0.32 -10.12
CA ARG A 11 -5.72 1.46 -9.89
C ARG A 11 -6.61 1.18 -8.69
N LEU A 12 -6.50 2.02 -7.67
CA LEU A 12 -7.29 1.97 -6.46
C LEU A 12 -8.37 3.04 -6.48
N THR A 13 -9.55 2.70 -5.98
CA THR A 13 -10.61 3.63 -5.60
C THR A 13 -10.83 3.50 -4.11
N VAL A 14 -10.58 4.59 -3.37
CA VAL A 14 -10.73 4.67 -1.92
C VAL A 14 -11.98 5.47 -1.62
N ALA A 15 -12.93 4.91 -0.87
CA ALA A 15 -14.19 5.56 -0.49
C ALA A 15 -14.01 6.54 0.67
N SER A 16 -13.17 7.56 0.46
CA SER A 16 -12.93 8.66 1.40
C SER A 16 -12.45 9.89 0.63
N GLU A 17 -12.69 11.07 1.21
CA GLU A 17 -12.13 12.34 0.74
C GLU A 17 -10.78 12.65 1.39
N ARG A 18 -10.48 11.98 2.51
CA ARG A 18 -9.24 12.14 3.26
C ARG A 18 -8.22 11.11 2.81
N VAL A 19 -7.74 11.26 1.57
CA VAL A 19 -6.78 10.37 0.91
C VAL A 19 -5.62 11.18 0.36
N LEU A 20 -4.40 10.67 0.51
CA LEU A 20 -3.18 11.33 0.08
C LEU A 20 -2.20 10.31 -0.52
N LYS A 21 -1.78 10.50 -1.77
CA LYS A 21 -0.62 9.80 -2.33
C LYS A 21 0.64 10.37 -1.70
N TRP A 22 1.23 9.66 -0.74
CA TRP A 22 2.20 10.24 0.20
C TRP A 22 3.63 10.23 -0.33
N ASP A 23 4.02 9.18 -1.03
CA ASP A 23 5.36 8.99 -1.60
C ASP A 23 5.74 10.04 -2.67
N ASP A 24 4.72 10.65 -3.29
CA ASP A 24 4.83 11.75 -4.25
C ASP A 24 4.44 13.12 -3.67
N HIS A 25 4.03 13.18 -2.40
CA HIS A 25 3.61 14.44 -1.79
C HIS A 25 4.81 15.36 -1.51
N ARG A 26 4.64 16.67 -1.74
CA ARG A 26 5.69 17.68 -1.53
C ARG A 26 6.25 17.68 -0.12
N ALA A 27 5.40 17.52 0.90
CA ALA A 27 5.87 17.47 2.28
C ALA A 27 6.79 16.25 2.55
N PHE A 28 6.61 15.13 1.84
CA PHE A 28 7.53 14.00 1.92
C PHE A 28 8.82 14.29 1.14
N SER A 29 8.72 14.76 -0.11
CA SER A 29 9.88 15.05 -0.97
C SER A 29 10.78 16.14 -0.39
N ASP A 30 10.17 17.23 0.06
CA ASP A 30 10.85 18.40 0.60
C ASP A 30 11.25 18.17 2.06
N GLY A 31 10.70 17.15 2.72
CA GLY A 31 11.05 16.80 4.09
C GLY A 31 11.96 15.59 4.16
N LEU A 32 11.37 14.46 4.51
CA LEU A 32 12.08 13.27 4.94
C LEU A 32 12.86 12.58 3.80
N LYS A 33 12.41 12.70 2.55
CA LYS A 33 13.06 12.08 1.37
C LYS A 33 14.49 12.57 1.15
N ARG A 34 14.88 13.73 1.70
CA ARG A 34 16.27 14.23 1.66
C ARG A 34 17.25 13.39 2.47
N ARG A 35 16.76 12.50 3.34
CA ARG A 35 17.60 11.57 4.11
C ARG A 35 17.74 10.26 3.34
N ALA A 36 18.99 9.83 3.16
CA ALA A 36 19.29 8.60 2.45
C ALA A 36 18.63 7.39 3.15
N GLY A 37 18.02 6.52 2.36
CA GLY A 37 17.36 5.29 2.85
C GLY A 37 15.94 5.47 3.38
N THR A 38 15.41 6.70 3.39
CA THR A 38 14.02 6.95 3.80
C THR A 38 13.02 6.47 2.74
N LYS A 39 11.95 5.81 3.19
CA LYS A 39 10.89 5.28 2.34
C LYS A 39 9.52 5.86 2.71
N ALA A 40 8.53 5.68 1.85
CA ALA A 40 7.15 6.07 2.13
C ALA A 40 6.19 4.97 1.65
N VAL A 41 5.05 4.84 2.31
CA VAL A 41 3.92 4.11 1.74
C VAL A 41 3.32 4.95 0.62
N ASP A 42 2.68 4.28 -0.35
CA ASP A 42 2.13 4.97 -1.50
C ASP A 42 0.93 5.85 -1.10
N VAL A 43 0.07 5.38 -0.19
CA VAL A 43 -1.17 6.08 0.18
C VAL A 43 -1.38 6.14 1.70
N CYS A 44 -1.76 7.33 2.17
CA CYS A 44 -2.36 7.53 3.50
C CYS A 44 -3.85 7.85 3.34
N ALA A 45 -4.71 7.27 4.17
CA ALA A 45 -6.14 7.58 4.16
C ALA A 45 -6.74 7.62 5.58
N VAL A 46 -7.87 8.31 5.75
CA VAL A 46 -8.72 8.15 6.94
C VAL A 46 -10.11 7.74 6.49
N ILE A 47 -10.56 6.60 6.99
CA ILE A 47 -11.88 6.03 6.68
C ILE A 47 -12.79 6.20 7.90
N ASP A 48 -13.99 6.75 7.71
CA ASP A 48 -14.95 6.94 8.80
C ASP A 48 -15.35 5.59 9.42
N GLY A 49 -15.38 5.54 10.75
CA GLY A 49 -15.65 4.31 11.51
C GLY A 49 -14.55 3.25 11.48
N VAL A 50 -13.46 3.46 10.72
CA VAL A 50 -12.34 2.51 10.62
C VAL A 50 -11.03 3.12 11.15
N GLY A 51 -10.76 4.38 10.83
CA GLY A 51 -9.57 5.12 11.28
C GLY A 51 -8.48 5.28 10.21
N PRO A 52 -7.25 5.60 10.63
CA PRO A 52 -6.14 5.87 9.71
C PRO A 52 -5.61 4.59 9.05
N ILE A 53 -5.36 4.68 7.76
CA ILE A 53 -4.85 3.62 6.89
C ILE A 53 -3.52 4.04 6.28
N TYR A 54 -2.55 3.13 6.30
CA TYR A 54 -1.28 3.23 5.57
C TYR A 54 -1.24 2.10 4.54
N LEU A 55 -1.26 2.45 3.27
CA LEU A 55 -1.44 1.51 2.18
C LEU A 55 -0.21 1.51 1.27
N GLU A 56 0.38 0.32 1.13
CA GLU A 56 1.45 0.01 0.19
C GLU A 56 0.92 -0.90 -0.91
N LEU A 57 1.30 -0.61 -2.15
CA LEU A 57 0.93 -1.30 -3.37
C LEU A 57 2.16 -2.00 -3.94
N LYS A 58 2.04 -3.29 -4.24
CA LYS A 58 3.05 -4.06 -4.96
C LYS A 58 2.38 -4.90 -6.03
N ASP A 59 2.90 -4.80 -7.24
CA ASP A 59 2.53 -5.68 -8.34
C ASP A 59 3.66 -6.69 -8.58
N PHE A 60 3.45 -7.93 -8.16
CA PHE A 60 4.41 -9.04 -8.28
C PHE A 60 4.09 -9.97 -9.46
N ARG A 61 3.04 -9.66 -10.24
CA ARG A 61 2.69 -10.41 -11.46
C ARG A 61 3.88 -10.45 -12.41
N ALA A 62 4.09 -11.58 -13.09
CA ALA A 62 5.20 -11.83 -14.00
C ALA A 62 6.63 -11.89 -13.42
N SER A 63 6.86 -11.55 -12.15
CA SER A 63 8.16 -11.68 -11.45
C SER A 63 8.07 -12.54 -10.18
N ALA A 64 7.11 -13.47 -10.11
CA ALA A 64 6.85 -14.29 -8.92
C ALA A 64 8.08 -15.05 -8.41
N ILE A 65 8.95 -15.56 -9.30
CA ILE A 65 10.16 -16.30 -8.91
C ILE A 65 11.17 -15.36 -8.21
N GLU A 66 11.41 -14.18 -8.78
CA GLU A 66 12.34 -13.19 -8.23
C GLU A 66 11.82 -12.64 -6.88
N ASN A 67 10.51 -12.49 -6.77
CA ASN A 67 9.87 -11.93 -5.59
C ASN A 67 9.64 -12.96 -4.46
N ALA A 68 9.62 -14.26 -4.77
CA ALA A 68 9.44 -15.32 -3.77
C ALA A 68 10.52 -15.28 -2.68
N ASP A 69 11.76 -14.93 -3.04
CA ASP A 69 12.86 -14.80 -2.08
C ASP A 69 12.68 -13.62 -1.13
N ARG A 70 12.11 -12.50 -1.60
CA ARG A 70 11.83 -11.33 -0.76
C ARG A 70 10.70 -11.60 0.24
N THR A 71 9.71 -12.38 -0.16
CA THR A 71 8.62 -12.81 0.73
C THR A 71 9.14 -13.80 1.77
N ARG A 72 9.91 -14.81 1.35
CA ARG A 72 10.44 -15.85 2.26
C ARG A 72 11.51 -15.35 3.24
N SER A 73 12.37 -14.45 2.80
CA SER A 73 13.43 -13.87 3.66
C SER A 73 12.93 -12.87 4.69
N GLY A 74 11.67 -12.43 4.58
CA GLY A 74 11.12 -11.33 5.38
C GLY A 74 11.58 -9.94 4.93
N ALA A 75 12.35 -9.83 3.85
CA ALA A 75 12.82 -8.54 3.33
C ALA A 75 11.63 -7.63 2.94
N LEU A 76 10.58 -8.19 2.35
CA LEU A 76 9.36 -7.43 2.03
C LEU A 76 8.66 -6.91 3.29
N ALA A 77 8.58 -7.74 4.34
CA ALA A 77 7.97 -7.32 5.60
C ALA A 77 8.73 -6.16 6.24
N GLN A 78 10.06 -6.24 6.24
CA GLN A 78 10.93 -5.19 6.73
C GLN A 78 10.78 -3.90 5.90
N GLU A 79 10.72 -4.00 4.58
CA GLU A 79 10.51 -2.85 3.69
C GLU A 79 9.18 -2.13 3.99
N VAL A 80 8.08 -2.87 4.14
CA VAL A 80 6.77 -2.28 4.49
C VAL A 80 6.82 -1.61 5.85
N ALA A 81 7.45 -2.25 6.85
CA ALA A 81 7.58 -1.67 8.18
C ALA A 81 8.39 -0.37 8.18
N GLU A 82 9.50 -0.34 7.44
CA GLU A 82 10.31 0.88 7.23
C GLU A 82 9.52 1.98 6.54
N LYS A 83 8.77 1.66 5.49
CA LYS A 83 7.89 2.60 4.79
C LYS A 83 6.85 3.21 5.72
N VAL A 84 6.20 2.41 6.56
CA VAL A 84 5.22 2.92 7.55
C VAL A 84 5.89 3.79 8.60
N ARG A 85 7.01 3.34 9.18
CA ARG A 85 7.78 4.11 10.19
C ARG A 85 8.18 5.49 9.65
N ASP A 86 8.75 5.50 8.45
CA ASP A 86 9.24 6.72 7.81
C ASP A 86 8.09 7.62 7.35
N THR A 87 6.96 7.03 6.92
CA THR A 87 5.72 7.76 6.66
C THR A 87 5.23 8.49 7.90
N LEU A 88 5.15 7.81 9.04
CA LEU A 88 4.75 8.41 10.31
C LEU A 88 5.68 9.57 10.70
N ALA A 89 6.99 9.37 10.60
CA ALA A 89 7.96 10.43 10.87
C ALA A 89 7.78 11.64 9.93
N GLY A 90 7.51 11.38 8.64
CA GLY A 90 7.26 12.42 7.64
C GLY A 90 5.96 13.17 7.89
N LEU A 91 4.90 12.48 8.28
CA LEU A 91 3.61 13.07 8.65
C LEU A 91 3.73 13.94 9.91
N VAL A 92 4.43 13.46 10.93
CA VAL A 92 4.72 14.25 12.15
C VAL A 92 5.50 15.50 11.79
N TRP A 93 6.51 15.37 10.93
CA TRP A 93 7.28 16.52 10.46
C TRP A 93 6.40 17.52 9.70
N ALA A 94 5.54 17.06 8.80
CA ALA A 94 4.68 17.91 7.98
C ALA A 94 3.55 18.58 8.78
N CYS A 95 3.10 17.97 9.87
CA CYS A 95 1.96 18.42 10.67
C CYS A 95 2.14 19.87 11.16
N GLY A 96 1.24 20.76 10.74
CA GLY A 96 1.22 22.16 11.16
C GLY A 96 2.26 23.07 10.51
N ARG A 97 2.98 22.61 9.47
CA ARG A 97 4.04 23.40 8.82
C ARG A 97 3.65 24.15 7.54
N GLY A 98 2.45 23.95 7.00
CA GLY A 98 1.99 24.70 5.83
C GLY A 98 2.82 24.45 4.56
N ILE A 99 3.11 23.18 4.22
CA ILE A 99 4.03 22.78 3.13
C ILE A 99 3.26 22.29 1.87
N GLY A 100 2.08 22.83 1.58
CA GLY A 100 1.20 22.39 0.48
C GLY A 100 0.00 23.31 0.21
N GLU A 101 -1.01 22.78 -0.49
CA GLU A 101 -2.31 23.45 -0.64
C GLU A 101 -3.17 23.17 0.61
N SER A 102 -3.89 24.19 1.08
CA SER A 102 -4.51 24.27 2.42
C SER A 102 -5.41 23.09 2.82
N TYR A 103 -5.97 22.35 1.86
CA TYR A 103 -6.78 21.16 2.14
C TYR A 103 -5.93 19.94 2.54
N HIS A 104 -4.84 19.64 1.81
CA HIS A 104 -4.01 18.46 2.04
C HIS A 104 -3.12 18.58 3.28
N GLU A 105 -2.77 19.80 3.68
CA GLU A 105 -1.99 20.09 4.89
C GLU A 105 -2.73 19.69 6.17
N ASN A 106 -4.05 19.93 6.20
CA ASN A 106 -4.91 19.56 7.31
C ASN A 106 -5.09 18.05 7.43
N LEU A 107 -4.85 17.28 6.35
CA LEU A 107 -4.98 15.83 6.36
C LEU A 107 -3.82 15.14 7.08
N ALA A 108 -2.60 15.68 7.06
CA ALA A 108 -1.43 15.04 7.67
C ALA A 108 -1.66 14.74 9.17
N GLY A 109 -2.22 15.70 9.90
CA GLY A 109 -2.58 15.52 11.31
C GLY A 109 -3.71 14.50 11.53
N SER A 110 -4.61 14.33 10.55
CA SER A 110 -5.70 13.36 10.64
C SER A 110 -5.23 11.90 10.55
N PHE A 111 -4.13 11.64 9.82
CA PHE A 111 -3.54 10.29 9.73
C PHE A 111 -2.86 9.86 11.03
N LEU A 112 -2.37 10.81 11.83
CA LEU A 112 -1.69 10.56 13.10
C LEU A 112 -2.65 10.32 14.27
N ARG A 113 -3.92 10.70 14.12
CA ARG A 113 -4.93 10.63 15.19
C ARG A 113 -5.86 9.46 14.93
N PRO A 114 -5.61 8.28 15.53
CA PRO A 114 -6.65 7.26 15.58
C PRO A 114 -7.88 7.80 16.29
N GLY A 115 -9.04 7.84 15.61
CA GLY A 115 -10.31 8.12 16.27
C GLY A 115 -10.59 7.08 17.36
N ASP A 116 -11.15 7.49 18.50
CA ASP A 116 -11.68 6.67 19.60
C ASP A 116 -10.86 5.40 19.95
N GLY A 117 -9.53 5.51 20.00
CA GLY A 117 -8.65 4.40 20.38
C GLY A 117 -8.52 3.28 19.34
N ALA A 118 -9.00 3.48 18.10
CA ALA A 118 -8.83 2.54 17.01
C ALA A 118 -7.33 2.36 16.67
N LYS A 119 -6.90 1.13 16.37
CA LYS A 119 -5.52 0.92 15.90
C LYS A 119 -5.42 1.35 14.43
N PRO A 120 -4.34 2.03 14.02
CA PRO A 120 -4.09 2.25 12.61
C PRO A 120 -4.03 0.92 11.86
N ILE A 121 -4.45 0.95 10.60
CA ILE A 121 -4.40 -0.23 9.74
C ILE A 121 -3.29 -0.03 8.71
N VAL A 122 -2.37 -0.98 8.65
CA VAL A 122 -1.39 -1.11 7.57
C VAL A 122 -1.93 -2.13 6.59
N VAL A 123 -2.08 -1.73 5.33
CA VAL A 123 -2.51 -2.60 4.25
C VAL A 123 -1.37 -2.74 3.27
N LEU A 124 -0.97 -3.97 3.00
CA LEU A 124 -0.17 -4.31 1.83
C LEU A 124 -1.11 -4.92 0.78
N TRP A 125 -1.32 -4.20 -0.31
CA TRP A 125 -1.97 -4.74 -1.49
C TRP A 125 -0.91 -5.38 -2.38
N LEU A 126 -0.86 -6.71 -2.39
CA LEU A 126 0.13 -7.51 -3.10
C LEU A 126 -0.54 -8.25 -4.27
N GLU A 127 -0.45 -7.69 -5.47
CA GLU A 127 -1.03 -8.31 -6.65
C GLU A 127 -0.14 -9.42 -7.18
N GLU A 128 -0.69 -10.63 -7.32
CA GLU A 128 0.02 -11.84 -7.70
C GLU A 128 -0.77 -12.63 -8.75
N ASP A 129 -0.09 -13.47 -9.54
CA ASP A 129 -0.75 -14.28 -10.58
C ASP A 129 -1.70 -15.34 -9.99
N THR A 130 -1.49 -15.74 -8.73
CA THR A 130 -2.32 -16.70 -8.01
C THR A 130 -2.48 -16.27 -6.56
N ALA A 131 -3.69 -16.40 -6.00
CA ALA A 131 -3.90 -16.17 -4.58
C ALA A 131 -3.15 -17.18 -3.71
N ASP A 132 -2.37 -16.70 -2.75
CA ASP A 132 -1.75 -17.50 -1.68
C ASP A 132 -2.19 -16.98 -0.30
N PRO A 133 -3.32 -17.48 0.24
CA PRO A 133 -3.80 -17.07 1.56
C PRO A 133 -2.80 -17.41 2.69
N GLY A 134 -2.05 -18.51 2.55
CA GLY A 134 -1.06 -18.93 3.55
C GLY A 134 0.14 -17.99 3.59
N GLY A 135 0.67 -17.65 2.41
CA GLY A 135 1.72 -16.65 2.25
C GLY A 135 1.29 -15.27 2.74
N ALA A 136 0.07 -14.83 2.41
CA ALA A 136 -0.48 -13.56 2.89
C ALA A 136 -0.55 -13.51 4.43
N SER A 137 -1.03 -14.58 5.08
CA SER A 137 -1.08 -14.66 6.54
C SER A 137 0.31 -14.63 7.17
N ALA A 138 1.27 -15.39 6.62
CA ALA A 138 2.65 -15.40 7.11
C ALA A 138 3.31 -14.03 6.96
N LEU A 139 3.09 -13.35 5.84
CA LEU A 139 3.61 -12.01 5.59
C LEU A 139 2.97 -10.96 6.51
N GLN A 140 1.67 -11.09 6.80
CA GLN A 140 0.96 -10.24 7.75
C GLN A 140 1.61 -10.30 9.15
N ASP A 141 1.94 -11.51 9.62
CA ASP A 141 2.59 -11.70 10.91
C ASP A 141 4.03 -11.17 10.93
N ALA A 142 4.77 -11.37 9.83
CA ALA A 142 6.11 -10.82 9.66
C ALA A 142 6.11 -9.28 9.68
N ILE A 143 5.20 -8.62 8.96
CA ILE A 143 5.04 -7.15 8.96
C ILE A 143 4.67 -6.68 10.36
N ARG A 144 3.73 -7.36 11.03
CA ARG A 144 3.33 -7.01 12.41
C ARG A 144 4.50 -7.11 13.38
N LYS A 145 5.33 -8.14 13.27
CA LYS A 145 6.55 -8.31 14.08
C LYS A 145 7.55 -7.18 13.83
N ALA A 146 7.76 -6.81 12.57
CA ALA A 146 8.67 -5.74 12.18
C ALA A 146 8.17 -4.34 12.61
N LEU A 147 6.85 -4.12 12.62
CA LEU A 147 6.23 -2.86 13.06
C LEU A 147 6.20 -2.69 14.58
N ARG A 148 6.15 -3.78 15.36
CA ARG A 148 5.93 -3.76 16.81
C ARG A 148 6.84 -2.79 17.60
N PRO A 149 8.14 -2.62 17.26
CA PRO A 149 9.00 -1.64 17.94
C PRO A 149 8.63 -0.18 17.69
N HIS A 150 7.84 0.10 16.65
CA HIS A 150 7.52 1.45 16.17
C HIS A 150 6.05 1.81 16.43
N ILE A 151 5.13 0.87 16.19
CA ILE A 151 3.69 1.11 16.29
C ILE A 151 2.90 -0.19 16.48
N LEU A 152 1.81 -0.10 17.24
CA LEU A 152 0.80 -1.16 17.30
C LEU A 152 -0.27 -0.91 16.24
N ALA A 153 -0.23 -1.69 15.16
CA ALA A 153 -1.16 -1.58 14.04
C ALA A 153 -1.91 -2.90 13.80
N LYS A 154 -3.11 -2.81 13.23
CA LYS A 154 -3.72 -3.93 12.51
C LYS A 154 -2.99 -4.04 11.17
N VAL A 155 -2.61 -5.23 10.76
CA VAL A 155 -1.97 -5.47 9.45
C VAL A 155 -2.91 -6.31 8.62
N ILE A 156 -3.06 -5.96 7.35
CA ILE A 156 -3.80 -6.70 6.34
C ILE A 156 -2.88 -6.88 5.14
N VAL A 157 -2.74 -8.11 4.66
CA VAL A 157 -2.09 -8.42 3.39
C VAL A 157 -3.16 -9.01 2.49
N THR A 158 -3.43 -8.38 1.35
CA THR A 158 -4.52 -8.78 0.46
C THR A 158 -4.17 -8.50 -1.00
N SER A 159 -5.04 -8.91 -1.90
CA SER A 159 -4.90 -8.75 -3.36
C SER A 159 -6.29 -8.75 -4.00
N THR A 160 -6.38 -8.51 -5.31
CA THR A 160 -7.67 -8.57 -6.01
C THR A 160 -8.32 -9.96 -5.87
N HIS A 161 -7.51 -11.02 -5.96
CA HIS A 161 -7.99 -12.39 -5.81
C HIS A 161 -8.37 -12.78 -4.38
N LEU A 162 -7.65 -12.26 -3.38
CA LEU A 162 -7.94 -12.53 -1.97
C LEU A 162 -9.18 -11.75 -1.50
N GLU A 163 -9.31 -10.48 -1.87
CA GLU A 163 -10.50 -9.67 -1.54
C GLU A 163 -11.77 -10.27 -2.13
N ALA A 164 -11.73 -10.73 -3.40
CA ALA A 164 -12.89 -11.34 -4.06
C ALA A 164 -13.40 -12.62 -3.35
N ARG A 165 -12.58 -13.26 -2.52
CA ARG A 165 -12.90 -14.48 -1.76
C ARG A 165 -13.06 -14.21 -0.26
N SER A 166 -12.82 -12.98 0.19
CA SER A 166 -12.88 -12.62 1.59
C SER A 166 -14.33 -12.63 2.09
N SER A 167 -14.55 -13.16 3.29
CA SER A 167 -15.84 -13.05 3.98
C SER A 167 -16.07 -11.66 4.58
N ALA A 168 -15.03 -10.83 4.64
CA ALA A 168 -15.07 -9.47 5.15
C ALA A 168 -14.20 -8.56 4.26
N PRO A 169 -14.64 -8.29 3.01
CA PRO A 169 -13.87 -7.46 2.09
C PRO A 169 -13.74 -6.02 2.59
N LEU A 170 -12.69 -5.33 2.16
CA LEU A 170 -12.46 -3.93 2.46
C LEU A 170 -13.47 -3.05 1.70
N GLN A 171 -14.66 -2.84 2.28
CA GLN A 171 -15.76 -2.09 1.64
C GLN A 171 -15.39 -0.66 1.21
N TRP A 172 -14.33 -0.10 1.77
CA TRP A 172 -13.82 1.24 1.49
C TRP A 172 -12.68 1.26 0.45
N LEU A 173 -12.23 0.11 -0.05
CA LEU A 173 -11.13 -0.02 -1.00
C LEU A 173 -11.51 -0.96 -2.15
N HIS A 174 -11.42 -0.45 -3.37
CA HIS A 174 -11.57 -1.26 -4.56
C HIS A 174 -10.32 -1.13 -5.43
N ALA A 175 -9.63 -2.23 -5.71
CA ALA A 175 -8.54 -2.22 -6.67
C ALA A 175 -8.97 -2.86 -7.98
N THR A 176 -8.40 -2.35 -9.06
CA THR A 176 -8.43 -2.98 -10.37
C THR A 176 -7.01 -3.11 -10.87
N GLY A 177 -6.63 -4.32 -11.27
CA GLY A 177 -5.42 -4.53 -12.05
C GLY A 177 -5.66 -4.01 -13.46
N LEU A 178 -4.95 -2.96 -13.86
CA LEU A 178 -4.78 -2.68 -15.28
C LEU A 178 -4.04 -3.86 -15.92
N PRO A 179 -4.26 -4.13 -17.22
CA PRO A 179 -3.50 -5.15 -17.92
C PRO A 179 -2.01 -4.84 -17.79
N SER A 180 -1.28 -5.64 -17.01
CA SER A 180 0.18 -5.53 -16.96
C SER A 180 0.70 -5.70 -18.39
N ALA A 181 1.55 -4.78 -18.85
CA ALA A 181 2.15 -4.84 -20.18
C ALA A 181 2.87 -6.18 -20.43
N HIS A 182 3.32 -6.86 -19.37
CA HIS A 182 3.90 -8.20 -19.43
C HIS A 182 2.87 -9.32 -19.65
N VAL A 183 1.66 -9.20 -19.11
CA VAL A 183 0.54 -10.12 -19.38
C VAL A 183 0.08 -9.97 -20.84
N ALA A 184 -0.05 -8.74 -21.33
CA ALA A 184 -0.40 -8.46 -22.73
C ALA A 184 0.64 -9.05 -23.73
N ARG A 185 1.94 -8.97 -23.41
CA ARG A 185 3.02 -9.52 -24.24
C ARG A 185 3.06 -11.06 -24.26
N ARG A 186 2.69 -11.75 -23.18
CA ARG A 186 2.60 -13.23 -23.16
C ARG A 186 1.43 -13.75 -24.01
N GLY A 187 0.32 -13.02 -24.06
CA GLY A 187 -0.81 -13.33 -24.95
C GLY A 187 -0.44 -13.24 -26.44
N ALA A 188 0.27 -12.17 -26.83
CA ALA A 188 0.70 -11.95 -28.21
C ALA A 188 1.72 -12.98 -28.73
N ARG A 189 2.46 -13.67 -27.85
CA ARG A 189 3.45 -14.69 -28.24
C ARG A 189 2.83 -16.07 -28.49
N LYS A 190 1.63 -16.34 -27.94
CA LYS A 190 0.88 -17.59 -28.17
C LYS A 190 0.01 -17.57 -29.43
N SER A 191 -0.18 -16.41 -30.06
CA SER A 191 -1.03 -16.25 -31.26
C SER A 191 -0.27 -16.25 -32.58
N ARG A 192 1.04 -16.53 -32.62
CA ARG A 192 1.74 -16.74 -33.89
C ARG A 192 1.32 -18.11 -34.48
N PRO A 193 0.69 -18.13 -35.67
CA PRO A 193 0.42 -19.39 -36.34
C PRO A 193 1.75 -20.05 -36.69
N ARG A 194 1.87 -21.35 -36.42
CA ARG A 194 2.94 -22.18 -36.98
C ARG A 194 2.72 -22.21 -38.49
N THR A 195 3.46 -21.39 -39.22
CA THR A 195 3.66 -21.56 -40.65
C THR A 195 4.32 -22.92 -40.86
N ARG A 196 3.59 -23.83 -41.50
CA ARG A 196 4.12 -25.08 -42.06
C ARG A 196 4.83 -24.78 -43.36
#